data_AF-A0A1B8NUP8-F1
#
_entry.id   AF-A0A1B8NUP8-F1
#
_cell.length_a   1.000
_cell.length_b   1.000
_cell.length_c   1.000
_cell.angle_alpha   90.00
_cell.angle_beta   90.00
_cell.angle_gamma   90.00
#
_symmetry.space_group_name_H-M   'P 1'
#
loop_
_entity.id
_entity.type
_entity.pdbx_description
1 polymer ?
#
loop_
_entity_poly.entity_id
_entity_poly.type
_entity_poly.pdbx_seq_one_letter_code
_entity_poly.pdbx_strand_id
1 'polypeptide(L)' 'MLFPDPGHRAVPPLEGADPHIGRVGDLERVTELKVELVCDDSLIHAAVAALRQAHPYEEPAFDVWRLEDIQGR' A
#
# COMPACT_ATOMS: atom_id res chain seq x y z
N MET A 1 15.47 0.06 -3.23
CA MET A 1 15.33 1.54 -3.22
C MET A 1 13.89 1.86 -2.90
N LEU A 2 13.62 2.83 -2.04
CA LEU A 2 12.27 3.30 -1.73
C LEU A 2 11.95 4.50 -2.64
N PHE A 3 10.93 4.39 -3.48
CA PHE A 3 10.46 5.48 -4.33
C PHE A 3 9.09 5.96 -3.86
N PRO A 4 9.01 7.06 -3.11
CA PRO A 4 7.74 7.68 -2.77
C PRO A 4 7.16 8.42 -3.98
N ASP A 5 6.06 7.92 -4.54
CA ASP A 5 5.27 8.63 -5.58
C ASP A 5 3.95 9.14 -4.96
N PRO A 6 3.65 10.46 -4.99
CA PRO A 6 2.38 10.99 -4.50
C PRO A 6 1.23 10.54 -5.40
N GLY A 7 0.51 9.51 -4.94
CA GLY A 7 -0.71 9.01 -5.55
C GLY A 7 -1.95 9.64 -4.93
N HIS A 8 -3.05 9.63 -5.67
CA HIS A 8 -4.38 9.93 -5.13
C HIS A 8 -5.24 8.68 -5.30
N ARG A 9 -5.62 8.04 -4.19
CA ARG A 9 -6.58 6.95 -4.19
C ARG A 9 -7.92 7.50 -3.68
N ALA A 10 -8.99 7.16 -4.38
CA ALA A 10 -10.34 7.39 -3.89
C ALA A 10 -10.81 6.10 -3.21
N VAL A 11 -11.15 6.20 -1.93
CA VAL A 11 -11.71 5.08 -1.17
C VAL A 11 -13.10 5.51 -0.70
N PRO A 12 -14.19 4.97 -1.27
CA PRO A 12 -15.51 5.21 -0.71
C PRO A 12 -15.59 4.50 0.66
N PRO A 13 -15.94 5.21 1.75
CA PRO A 13 -16.17 4.54 3.02
C PRO A 13 -17.37 3.61 2.87
N LEU A 14 -17.23 2.36 3.30
CA LEU A 14 -18.31 1.37 3.27
C LEU A 14 -19.41 1.75 4.27
N GLU A 15 -20.64 1.33 4.00
CA GLU A 15 -21.77 1.51 4.90
C GLU A 15 -21.45 0.87 6.27
N GLY A 16 -21.41 1.68 7.33
CA GLY A 16 -21.05 1.24 8.69
C GLY A 16 -19.58 1.40 9.08
N ALA A 17 -18.72 1.95 8.21
CA ALA A 17 -17.35 2.32 8.58
C ALA A 17 -17.34 3.56 9.50
N ASP A 18 -16.38 3.62 10.43
CA ASP A 18 -16.04 4.82 11.21
C ASP A 18 -14.74 5.42 10.62
N PRO A 19 -14.83 6.19 9.53
CA PRO A 19 -13.64 6.69 8.84
C PRO A 19 -12.91 7.73 9.69
N HIS A 20 -11.59 7.56 9.83
CA HIS A 20 -10.73 8.54 10.48
C HIS A 20 -10.72 9.91 9.76
N ILE A 21 -11.01 9.92 8.45
CA ILE A 21 -11.10 11.11 7.58
C ILE A 21 -12.30 10.92 6.63
N GLY A 22 -13.22 11.89 6.61
CA GLY A 22 -14.34 11.98 5.65
C GLY A 22 -15.72 11.55 6.17
N ARG A 23 -16.69 11.40 5.25
CA ARG A 23 -18.07 10.96 5.51
C ARG A 23 -18.46 9.76 4.64
N VAL A 24 -19.19 8.81 5.25
CA VAL A 24 -19.75 7.64 4.55
C VAL A 24 -20.61 8.09 3.37
N GLY A 25 -20.31 7.57 2.18
CA GLY A 25 -21.01 7.90 0.93
C GLY A 25 -20.36 8.97 0.06
N ASP A 26 -19.38 9.73 0.57
CA ASP A 26 -18.64 10.72 -0.21
C ASP A 26 -17.30 10.16 -0.73
N LEU A 27 -16.96 10.50 -1.98
CA LEU A 27 -15.75 10.04 -2.66
C LEU A 27 -14.57 10.92 -2.25
N GLU A 28 -13.95 10.60 -1.12
CA GLU A 28 -12.81 11.33 -0.55
C GLU A 28 -11.53 11.01 -1.32
N ARG A 29 -10.79 12.06 -1.69
CA ARG A 29 -9.44 11.94 -2.25
C ARG A 29 -8.44 12.18 -1.14
N VAL A 30 -7.76 11.11 -0.72
CA VAL A 30 -6.68 11.19 0.27
C VAL A 30 -5.35 11.18 -0.47
N THR A 31 -4.43 12.07 -0.07
CA THR A 31 -3.05 12.01 -0.54
C THR A 31 -2.40 10.79 0.10
N GLU A 32 -1.96 9.84 -0.72
CA GLU A 32 -1.28 8.63 -0.27
C GLU A 32 0.18 8.64 -0.72
N LEU A 33 1.04 8.03 0.10
CA LEU A 33 2.42 7.74 -0.27
C LEU A 33 2.49 6.32 -0.84
N LYS A 34 2.81 6.17 -2.13
CA LYS A 34 3.15 4.85 -2.67
C LYS A 34 4.59 4.53 -2.32
N VAL A 35 4.83 3.45 -1.57
CA VAL A 35 6.17 2.98 -1.22
C VAL A 35 6.47 1.69 -1.98
N GLU A 36 7.55 1.69 -2.75
CA GLU A 36 8.00 0.53 -3.53
C GLU A 36 9.36 0.04 -3.05
N LEU A 37 9.57 -1.29 -2.98
CA LEU A 37 10.84 -1.89 -2.59
C LEU A 37 11.09 -3.20 -3.34
N VAL A 38 12.36 -3.59 -3.45
CA VAL A 38 12.81 -4.89 -3.96
C VAL A 38 13.52 -5.61 -2.82
N CYS A 39 13.19 -6.88 -2.62
CA CYS A 39 13.79 -7.74 -1.60
C CYS A 39 13.93 -9.17 -2.14
N ASP A 40 14.82 -9.95 -1.53
CA ASP A 40 14.96 -11.38 -1.83
C ASP A 40 13.66 -12.15 -1.51
N ASP A 41 13.39 -13.23 -2.24
CA ASP A 41 12.21 -14.10 -2.06
C ASP A 41 12.05 -14.57 -0.60
N SER A 42 13.15 -14.83 0.11
CA SER A 42 13.16 -15.26 1.51
C SER A 42 12.69 -14.19 2.49
N LEU A 43 12.67 -12.92 2.09
CA LEU A 43 12.34 -11.77 2.92
C LEU A 43 10.91 -11.26 2.73
N ILE A 44 10.17 -11.76 1.72
CA ILE A 44 8.82 -11.28 1.38
C ILE A 44 7.89 -11.29 2.61
N HIS A 45 7.82 -12.42 3.33
CA HIS A 45 6.94 -12.53 4.51
C HIS A 45 7.35 -11.59 5.65
N ALA A 46 8.67 -11.43 5.87
CA ALA A 46 9.18 -10.50 6.88
C ALA A 46 8.86 -9.05 6.52
N ALA A 47 8.99 -8.68 5.24
CA ALA A 47 8.64 -7.34 4.75
C ALA A 47 7.13 -7.05 4.91
N VAL A 48 6.25 -7.99 4.54
CA VAL A 48 4.80 -7.85 4.71
C VAL A 48 4.41 -7.76 6.19
N ALA A 49 5.05 -8.53 7.07
CA ALA A 49 4.81 -8.46 8.51
C ALA A 49 5.23 -7.09 9.08
N ALA A 50 6.40 -6.58 8.68
CA ALA A 50 6.87 -5.27 9.08
C ALA A 50 5.94 -4.14 8.58
N LEU A 51 5.46 -4.23 7.33
CA LEU A 51 4.47 -3.30 6.79
C LEU A 51 3.20 -3.28 7.66
N ARG A 52 2.63 -4.45 7.96
CA ARG A 52 1.42 -4.56 8.79
C ARG A 52 1.61 -4.00 10.21
N GLN A 53 2.79 -4.15 10.79
CA GLN A 53 3.09 -3.62 12.12
C GLN A 53 3.29 -2.10 12.14
N ALA A 54 3.90 -1.54 11.08
CA ALA A 54 4.17 -0.10 10.98
C ALA A 54 2.98 0.71 10.48
N HIS A 55 2.03 0.07 9.79
CA HIS A 55 0.94 0.76 9.13
C HIS A 55 -0.19 1.12 10.11
N PRO A 56 -0.68 2.38 10.10
CA PRO A 56 -1.71 2.85 11.05
C PRO A 56 -3.09 2.21 10.86
N TYR A 57 -3.40 1.73 9.65
CA TYR A 57 -4.72 1.17 9.31
C TYR A 57 -4.74 -0.35 9.46
N GLU A 58 -5.92 -0.87 9.82
CA GLU A 58 -6.18 -2.30 10.08
C GLU A 58 -5.85 -3.20 8.87
N GLU A 59 -6.11 -2.73 7.65
CA GLU A 59 -5.78 -3.45 6.42
C GLU A 59 -4.94 -2.59 5.46
N PRO A 60 -3.59 -2.73 5.44
CA PRO A 60 -2.74 -2.02 4.49
C PRO A 60 -2.95 -2.54 3.07
N ALA A 61 -3.06 -1.62 2.10
CA ALA A 61 -3.05 -1.96 0.68
C ALA A 61 -1.60 -2.17 0.19
N PHE A 62 -1.29 -3.37 -0.30
CA PHE A 62 0.00 -3.69 -0.90
C PHE A 62 -0.14 -4.78 -1.96
N ASP A 63 0.82 -4.83 -2.89
CA ASP A 63 0.95 -5.88 -3.89
C ASP A 63 2.36 -6.47 -3.85
N VAL A 64 2.50 -7.74 -4.20
CA VAL A 64 3.80 -8.42 -4.32
C VAL A 64 3.96 -8.93 -5.75
N TRP A 65 5.02 -8.48 -6.42
CA TRP A 65 5.31 -8.80 -7.81
C TRP A 65 6.67 -9.52 -7.88
N ARG A 66 6.73 -10.68 -8.54
CA ARG A 66 8.00 -11.32 -8.85
C ARG A 66 8.66 -10.57 -9.99
N LEU A 67 9.91 -10.15 -9.78
CA LEU A 67 10.72 -9.52 -10.81
C LEU A 67 11.60 -10.58 -11.47
N GLU A 68 11.49 -10.69 -12.78
CA GLU A 68 12.39 -11.54 -13.57
C GLU A 68 13.63 -10.73 -13.95
N ASP A 69 14.81 -11.31 -13.76
CA ASP A 69 16.06 -10.74 -14.30
C ASP A 69 16.13 -11.08 -15.79
N ILE A 70 15.56 -10.18 -16.61
CA ILE A 70 15.70 -10.25 -18.05
C ILE A 70 17.04 -9.62 -18.40
N GLN A 71 18.11 -10.43 -18.45
CA GLN A 71 19.38 -9.98 -19.00
C GLN A 71 19.21 -9.68 -20.49
N GLY A 72 19.09 -8.39 -20.81
CA GLY A 72 19.13 -7.90 -22.18
C GLY A 72 20.46 -8.28 -22.83
N ARG A 73 20.39 -8.93 -23.98
CA ARG A 73 21.51 -8.95 -24.94
C ARG A 73 21.58 -7.62 -25.68
#